data_AF-A0A820LLT6-F1
#
_entry.id   AF-A0A820LLT6-F1
#
_cell.length_a   1.000
_cell.length_b   1.000
_cell.length_c   1.000
_cell.angle_alpha   90.00
_cell.angle_beta   90.00
_cell.angle_gamma   90.00
#
_symmetry.space_group_name_H-M   'P 1'
#
loop_
_entity.id
_entity.type
_entity.pdbx_description
1 polymer ?
#
loop_
_entity_poly.entity_id
_entity_poly.type
_entity_poly.pdbx_seq_one_letter_code
_entity_poly.pdbx_strand_id
1 'polypeptide(L)'
;QDTGYYLCWAENLVRRTYAQIQLEVQVPPSIDQIERHYTGIVDQSIKLSCQANGIPIPMISWYGIYNVSGTAIIDSFGNLYIDQLEKNHAGEIICSAENTVGKTSKQFTLIVLDHQLPPPTTTVLYETNSNQIPFLIISPKNLIIDYGDSLQLICQTNLINPLD
;
A
#
# COMPACT_ATOMS: atom_id res chain seq x y z
N GLN A 1 -10.05 -1.98 29.45
CA GLN A 1 -8.70 -1.83 30.03
C GLN A 1 -8.77 -2.56 31.36
N ASP A 2 -8.66 -3.89 31.31
CA ASP A 2 -9.05 -4.78 32.43
C ASP A 2 -8.03 -5.92 32.62
N THR A 3 -6.87 -5.83 31.97
CA THR A 3 -5.79 -6.81 32.15
C THR A 3 -5.05 -6.52 33.44
N GLY A 4 -4.88 -7.53 34.29
CA GLY A 4 -4.14 -7.38 35.55
C GLY A 4 -4.40 -8.49 36.55
N TYR A 5 -3.74 -8.39 37.70
CA TYR A 5 -4.00 -9.28 38.83
C TYR A 5 -5.11 -8.72 39.70
N TYR A 6 -6.14 -9.52 39.93
CA TYR A 6 -7.25 -9.20 40.80
C TYR A 6 -7.11 -10.01 42.09
N LEU A 7 -7.34 -9.34 43.21
CA LEU A 7 -7.28 -9.94 44.55
C LEU A 7 -8.68 -10.04 45.13
N CYS A 8 -9.09 -11.26 45.42
CA CYS A 8 -10.24 -11.50 46.29
C CYS A 8 -9.71 -11.69 47.71
N TRP A 9 -10.29 -11.01 48.69
CA TRP A 9 -9.95 -11.25 50.09
C TRP A 9 -11.21 -11.36 50.93
N ALA A 10 -11.13 -12.19 51.96
CA ALA A 10 -12.18 -12.41 52.93
C ALA A 10 -11.59 -12.25 54.33
N GLU A 11 -12.33 -11.57 55.20
CA GLU A 11 -11.91 -11.32 56.57
C GLU A 11 -13.05 -11.57 57.55
N ASN A 12 -12.67 -12.08 58.71
CA ASN A 12 -13.50 -12.09 59.91
C ASN A 12 -12.65 -11.58 61.09
N LEU A 13 -13.25 -11.45 62.28
CA LEU A 13 -12.65 -10.92 63.52
C LEU A 13 -11.32 -11.60 63.94
N VAL A 14 -10.98 -12.75 63.36
CA VAL A 14 -9.81 -13.56 63.70
C VAL A 14 -8.79 -13.65 62.56
N ARG A 15 -9.21 -13.50 61.29
CA ARG A 15 -8.32 -13.78 60.14
C ARG A 15 -8.77 -13.08 58.86
N ARG A 16 -7.78 -12.62 58.10
CA ARG A 16 -7.89 -12.24 56.69
C ARG A 16 -7.19 -13.27 55.79
N THR A 17 -7.84 -13.68 54.71
CA THR A 17 -7.28 -14.54 53.66
C THR A 17 -7.44 -13.86 52.31
N TYR A 18 -6.57 -14.17 51.36
CA TYR A 18 -6.65 -13.65 49.99
C TYR A 18 -6.38 -14.74 48.96
N ALA A 19 -6.91 -14.54 47.75
CA ALA A 19 -6.67 -15.33 46.56
C ALA A 19 -6.44 -14.38 45.38
N GLN A 20 -5.46 -14.68 44.53
CA GLN A 20 -5.08 -13.86 43.38
C GLN A 20 -5.47 -14.58 42.08
N ILE A 21 -6.01 -13.83 41.13
CA ILE A 21 -6.30 -14.31 39.76
C ILE A 21 -5.68 -13.34 38.74
N GLN A 22 -5.16 -13.87 37.63
CA GLN A 22 -4.72 -13.08 36.50
C GLN A 22 -5.85 -12.99 35.47
N LEU A 23 -6.29 -11.78 35.15
CA LEU A 23 -7.22 -11.53 34.06
C LEU A 23 -6.43 -11.05 32.84
N GLU A 24 -6.60 -11.73 31.71
CA GLU A 24 -6.05 -11.34 30.42
C GLU A 24 -7.18 -10.94 29.48
N VAL A 25 -7.14 -9.71 28.98
CA VAL A 25 -8.07 -9.25 27.95
C VAL A 25 -7.52 -9.63 26.59
N GLN A 26 -8.29 -10.42 25.85
CA GLN A 26 -8.00 -10.72 24.46
C GLN A 26 -8.81 -9.79 23.54
N VAL A 27 -8.21 -9.43 22.40
CA VAL A 27 -8.76 -8.49 21.43
C VAL A 27 -8.78 -9.18 20.06
N PRO A 28 -9.94 -9.22 19.36
CA PRO A 28 -10.03 -9.79 18.03
C PRO A 28 -9.15 -9.02 17.04
N PRO A 29 -8.73 -9.66 15.94
CA PRO A 29 -7.86 -9.02 14.98
C PRO A 29 -8.61 -7.89 14.24
N SER A 30 -7.90 -6.80 14.00
CA SER A 30 -8.35 -5.68 13.17
C SER A 30 -7.25 -5.31 12.20
N ILE A 31 -7.56 -5.29 10.92
CA ILE A 31 -6.64 -4.85 9.87
C ILE A 31 -6.78 -3.34 9.68
N ASP A 32 -5.65 -2.63 9.76
CA ASP A 32 -5.58 -1.18 9.60
C ASP A 32 -6.04 -0.75 8.18
N GLN A 33 -6.06 0.56 7.91
CA GLN A 33 -6.47 1.05 6.61
C GLN A 33 -5.40 0.66 5.56
N ILE A 34 -5.78 -0.23 4.63
CA ILE A 34 -4.92 -0.70 3.53
C ILE A 34 -5.25 0.12 2.27
N GLU A 35 -4.25 0.32 1.41
CA GLU A 35 -4.42 0.84 0.06
C GLU A 35 -5.39 -0.02 -0.76
N ARG A 36 -6.38 0.58 -1.43
CA ARG A 36 -7.35 -0.18 -2.25
C ARG A 36 -6.71 -0.82 -3.48
N HIS A 37 -5.60 -0.26 -3.95
CA HIS A 37 -4.91 -0.66 -5.16
C HIS A 37 -3.41 -0.65 -4.94
N TYR A 38 -2.74 -1.70 -5.39
CA TYR A 38 -1.29 -1.76 -5.52
C TYR A 38 -0.94 -1.78 -7.01
N THR A 39 0.06 -0.99 -7.40
CA THR A 39 0.55 -0.96 -8.78
C THR A 39 1.99 -1.45 -8.80
N GLY A 40 2.24 -2.51 -9.56
CA GLY A 40 3.55 -3.07 -9.82
C GLY A 40 3.88 -3.06 -11.31
N ILE A 41 5.14 -3.33 -11.62
CA ILE A 41 5.66 -3.37 -12.99
C ILE A 41 6.21 -4.77 -13.23
N VAL A 42 5.98 -5.32 -14.42
CA VAL A 42 6.49 -6.63 -14.84
C VAL A 42 8.00 -6.70 -14.63
N ASP A 43 8.49 -7.87 -14.22
CA ASP A 43 9.89 -8.17 -13.89
C ASP A 43 10.47 -7.39 -12.70
N GLN A 44 9.66 -6.58 -12.00
CA GLN A 44 10.08 -5.85 -10.80
C GLN A 44 9.54 -6.49 -9.53
N SER A 45 10.24 -6.21 -8.43
CA SER A 45 9.80 -6.61 -7.10
C SER A 45 8.73 -5.66 -6.56
N ILE A 46 7.71 -6.20 -5.88
CA ILE A 46 6.73 -5.41 -5.13
C ILE A 46 6.58 -5.92 -3.69
N LYS A 47 6.31 -4.98 -2.77
CA LYS A 47 5.94 -5.25 -1.38
C LYS A 47 4.47 -4.87 -1.16
N LEU A 48 3.65 -5.82 -0.74
CA LEU A 48 2.28 -5.60 -0.30
C LEU A 48 2.25 -5.65 1.23
N SER A 49 1.77 -4.58 1.86
CA SER A 49 1.77 -4.46 3.32
C SER A 49 0.38 -4.74 3.88
N CYS A 50 0.30 -5.57 4.91
CA CYS A 50 -0.95 -5.81 5.64
C CYS A 50 -0.66 -5.76 7.14
N GLN A 51 -1.00 -4.65 7.76
CA GLN A 51 -0.82 -4.44 9.18
C GLN A 51 -2.11 -4.76 9.93
N ALA A 52 -2.02 -5.63 10.92
CA ALA A 52 -3.14 -5.99 11.78
C ALA A 52 -2.76 -5.89 13.25
N ASN A 53 -3.72 -5.45 14.04
CA ASN A 53 -3.63 -5.32 15.48
C ASN A 53 -4.55 -6.36 16.14
N GLY A 54 -4.19 -6.83 17.32
CA GLY A 54 -4.96 -7.83 18.07
C GLY A 54 -4.17 -8.36 19.25
N ILE A 55 -4.86 -8.97 20.22
CA ILE A 55 -4.24 -9.59 21.39
C ILE A 55 -4.85 -10.99 21.55
N PRO A 56 -4.09 -12.08 21.36
CA PRO A 56 -2.69 -12.14 20.92
C PRO A 56 -2.44 -11.55 19.53
N ILE A 57 -1.17 -11.26 19.20
CA ILE A 57 -0.76 -10.72 17.89
C ILE A 57 -1.26 -11.67 16.78
N PRO A 58 -2.02 -11.18 15.79
CA PRO A 58 -2.58 -12.04 14.76
C PRO A 58 -1.55 -12.50 13.74
N MET A 59 -1.71 -13.72 13.25
CA MET A 59 -0.97 -14.26 12.13
C MET A 59 -1.57 -13.75 10.82
N ILE A 60 -0.71 -13.25 9.92
CA ILE A 60 -1.11 -12.78 8.59
C ILE A 60 -1.01 -13.91 7.57
N SER A 61 -1.98 -14.00 6.67
CA SER A 61 -2.02 -14.94 5.55
C SER A 61 -2.56 -14.26 4.29
N TRP A 62 -2.09 -14.72 3.13
CA TRP A 62 -2.37 -14.12 1.84
C TRP A 62 -3.08 -15.12 0.91
N TYR A 63 -4.09 -14.65 0.18
CA TYR A 63 -4.89 -15.44 -0.77
C TYR A 63 -5.06 -14.69 -2.09
N GLY A 64 -5.39 -15.41 -3.17
CA GLY A 64 -5.49 -14.84 -4.53
C GLY A 64 -4.17 -14.87 -5.31
N ILE A 65 -3.10 -15.38 -4.71
CA ILE A 65 -1.75 -15.51 -5.29
C ILE A 65 -1.46 -16.93 -5.80
N TYR A 66 -2.48 -17.62 -6.30
CA TYR A 66 -2.48 -19.07 -6.59
C TYR A 66 -1.44 -19.52 -7.64
N ASN A 67 -0.79 -18.58 -8.33
CA ASN A 67 0.23 -18.86 -9.35
C ASN A 67 1.65 -18.34 -8.99
N VAL A 68 1.90 -17.85 -7.78
CA VAL A 68 3.18 -17.20 -7.40
C VAL A 68 4.19 -18.22 -6.81
N SER A 69 4.21 -19.44 -7.34
CA SER A 69 5.02 -20.54 -6.81
C SER A 69 6.52 -20.23 -6.92
N GLY A 70 7.18 -19.96 -5.79
CA GLY A 70 8.62 -19.77 -5.69
C GLY A 70 9.12 -18.32 -5.78
N THR A 71 8.25 -17.37 -6.09
CA THR A 71 8.58 -15.94 -6.23
C THR A 71 8.00 -15.05 -5.13
N ALA A 72 7.09 -15.60 -4.29
CA ALA A 72 6.47 -14.92 -3.16
C ALA A 72 7.06 -15.34 -1.80
N ILE A 73 7.39 -14.36 -0.95
CA ILE A 73 7.88 -14.55 0.43
C ILE A 73 7.08 -13.67 1.38
N ILE A 74 6.66 -14.22 2.52
CA ILE A 74 6.04 -13.45 3.61
C ILE A 74 7.09 -13.20 4.69
N ASP A 75 7.29 -11.93 5.07
CA ASP A 75 8.26 -11.56 6.12
C ASP A 75 7.70 -11.78 7.54
N SER A 76 8.53 -11.52 8.56
CA SER A 76 8.15 -11.62 9.97
C SER A 76 7.07 -10.62 10.41
N PHE A 77 6.80 -9.59 9.61
CA PHE A 77 5.78 -8.58 9.86
C PHE A 77 4.48 -8.88 9.08
N GLY A 78 4.42 -9.97 8.32
CA GLY A 78 3.26 -10.36 7.51
C GLY A 78 3.17 -9.67 6.15
N ASN A 79 4.21 -8.94 5.72
CA ASN A 79 4.23 -8.33 4.39
C ASN A 79 4.56 -9.36 3.32
N LEU A 80 3.88 -9.27 2.19
CA LEU A 80 4.12 -10.12 1.02
C LEU A 80 5.11 -9.45 0.07
N TYR A 81 6.20 -10.13 -0.24
CA TYR A 81 7.18 -9.74 -1.24
C TYR A 81 7.07 -10.64 -2.45
N ILE A 82 7.03 -10.06 -3.64
CA ILE A 82 7.05 -10.78 -4.92
C ILE A 82 8.23 -10.20 -5.71
N ASP A 83 9.26 -11.02 -6.02
CA ASP A 83 10.53 -10.53 -6.63
C ASP A 83 10.45 -10.35 -8.16
N GLN A 84 9.56 -11.11 -8.82
CA GLN A 84 9.32 -11.03 -10.27
C GLN A 84 7.81 -11.00 -10.53
N LEU A 85 7.29 -9.80 -10.79
CA LEU A 85 5.89 -9.63 -11.16
C LEU A 85 5.61 -10.09 -12.58
N GLU A 86 4.56 -10.90 -12.73
CA GLU A 86 4.00 -11.32 -14.00
C GLU A 86 2.58 -10.78 -14.16
N LYS A 87 2.11 -10.62 -15.40
CA LYS A 87 0.73 -10.15 -15.66
C LYS A 87 -0.37 -11.03 -15.05
N ASN A 88 -0.11 -12.33 -14.89
CA ASN A 88 -1.02 -13.28 -14.26
C ASN A 88 -1.15 -13.08 -12.74
N HIS A 89 -0.26 -12.30 -12.11
CA HIS A 89 -0.34 -11.92 -10.70
C HIS A 89 -1.35 -10.79 -10.48
N ALA A 90 -1.78 -10.08 -11.53
CA ALA A 90 -2.79 -9.04 -11.43
C ALA A 90 -4.15 -9.63 -11.04
N GLY A 91 -4.89 -8.92 -10.20
CA GLY A 91 -6.21 -9.33 -9.76
C GLY A 91 -6.48 -9.02 -8.29
N GLU A 92 -7.48 -9.71 -7.74
CA GLU A 92 -7.90 -9.54 -6.35
C GLU A 92 -7.04 -10.36 -5.41
N ILE A 93 -6.41 -9.68 -4.45
CA ILE A 93 -5.59 -10.28 -3.41
C ILE A 93 -6.27 -10.00 -2.07
N ILE A 94 -6.26 -11.02 -1.20
CA ILE A 94 -6.86 -10.95 0.13
C ILE A 94 -5.78 -11.15 1.17
N CYS A 95 -5.66 -10.22 2.10
CA CYS A 95 -4.96 -10.41 3.35
C CYS A 95 -5.96 -10.87 4.42
N SER A 96 -5.61 -11.89 5.19
CA SER A 96 -6.34 -12.31 6.38
C SER A 96 -5.46 -12.23 7.61
N ALA A 97 -6.03 -11.75 8.71
CA ALA A 97 -5.42 -11.71 10.03
C ALA A 97 -6.23 -12.58 11.01
N GLU A 98 -5.56 -13.50 11.69
CA GLU A 98 -6.20 -14.50 12.55
C GLU A 98 -5.48 -14.64 13.89
N ASN A 99 -6.25 -14.67 15.00
CA ASN A 99 -5.76 -15.03 16.33
C ASN A 99 -6.77 -15.95 17.04
N THR A 100 -6.51 -16.32 18.29
CA THR A 100 -7.37 -17.22 19.07
C THR A 100 -8.77 -16.68 19.35
N VAL A 101 -8.99 -15.37 19.18
CA VAL A 101 -10.28 -14.70 19.42
C VAL A 101 -11.12 -14.64 18.15
N GLY A 102 -10.48 -14.54 16.98
CA GLY A 102 -11.21 -14.43 15.73
C GLY A 102 -10.34 -14.22 14.50
N LYS A 103 -11.02 -13.91 13.40
CA LYS A 103 -10.44 -13.76 12.06
C LYS A 103 -11.06 -12.57 11.34
N THR A 104 -10.24 -11.83 10.61
CA THR A 104 -10.68 -10.75 9.73
C THR A 104 -9.91 -10.79 8.41
N SER A 105 -10.42 -10.14 7.38
CA SER A 105 -9.78 -10.07 6.07
C SER A 105 -10.11 -8.78 5.34
N LYS A 106 -9.15 -8.32 4.52
CA LYS A 106 -9.34 -7.23 3.57
C LYS A 106 -8.86 -7.62 2.19
N GLN A 107 -9.57 -7.12 1.20
CA GLN A 107 -9.30 -7.34 -0.21
C GLN A 107 -8.81 -6.06 -0.87
N PHE A 108 -7.91 -6.19 -1.83
CA PHE A 108 -7.45 -5.12 -2.70
C PHE A 108 -7.12 -5.65 -4.10
N THR A 109 -6.89 -4.73 -5.04
CA THR A 109 -6.54 -5.07 -6.43
C THR A 109 -5.06 -4.83 -6.69
N LEU A 110 -4.34 -5.84 -7.16
CA LEU A 110 -3.00 -5.70 -7.71
C LEU A 110 -3.09 -5.46 -9.23
N ILE A 111 -2.49 -4.36 -9.68
CA ILE A 111 -2.35 -3.98 -11.08
C ILE A 111 -0.90 -4.19 -11.48
N VAL A 112 -0.67 -4.88 -12.61
CA VAL A 112 0.67 -5.16 -13.12
C VAL A 112 0.84 -4.54 -14.51
N LEU A 113 1.80 -3.62 -14.64
CA LEU A 113 2.08 -2.87 -15.85
C LEU A 113 3.25 -3.50 -16.62
N ASP A 114 3.13 -3.68 -17.93
CA ASP A 114 4.18 -4.31 -18.77
C ASP A 114 5.47 -3.50 -18.88
N HIS A 115 5.42 -2.19 -18.63
CA HIS A 115 6.54 -1.28 -18.83
C HIS A 115 6.58 -0.24 -17.72
N GLN A 116 7.79 0.17 -17.32
CA GLN A 116 7.98 1.50 -16.76
C GLN A 116 7.45 2.48 -17.81
N LEU A 117 6.39 3.24 -17.48
CA LEU A 117 5.94 4.33 -18.33
C LEU A 117 7.21 5.10 -18.76
N PRO A 118 7.52 5.18 -20.07
CA PRO A 118 8.70 5.91 -20.49
C PRO A 118 8.61 7.31 -19.89
N PRO A 119 9.71 7.88 -19.37
CA PRO A 119 9.69 9.27 -18.94
C PRO A 119 9.09 10.09 -20.10
N PRO A 120 8.19 11.05 -19.81
CA PRO A 120 7.51 11.79 -20.86
C PRO A 120 8.57 12.32 -21.83
N THR A 121 8.53 11.82 -23.06
CA THR A 121 9.55 12.14 -24.07
C THR A 121 9.41 13.63 -24.36
N THR A 122 10.36 14.41 -23.85
CA THR A 122 10.40 15.85 -24.10
C THR A 122 11.04 16.04 -25.48
N THR A 123 10.23 16.00 -26.53
CA THR A 123 10.66 16.48 -27.85
C THR A 123 10.79 17.99 -27.78
N VAL A 124 12.03 18.49 -27.77
CA VAL A 124 12.31 19.90 -28.02
C VAL A 124 11.97 20.16 -29.48
N LEU A 125 10.83 20.81 -29.74
CA LEU A 125 10.33 21.05 -31.10
C LEU A 125 11.01 22.24 -31.79
N TYR A 126 11.90 22.97 -31.11
CA TYR A 126 12.62 24.09 -31.70
C TYR A 126 14.03 24.23 -31.09
N GLU A 127 15.04 24.10 -31.94
CA GLU A 127 16.34 24.73 -31.75
C GLU A 127 16.32 26.01 -32.59
N THR A 128 16.09 27.17 -31.97
CA THR A 128 16.09 28.43 -32.72
C THR A 128 17.53 28.87 -32.97
N ASN A 129 18.03 28.68 -34.20
CA ASN A 129 19.23 29.37 -34.70
C ASN A 129 18.98 30.87 -35.02
N SER A 130 17.90 31.43 -34.47
CA SER A 130 17.46 32.82 -34.68
C SER A 130 17.87 33.65 -33.46
N ASN A 131 18.31 34.89 -33.68
CA ASN A 131 18.55 35.88 -32.61
C ASN A 131 17.26 36.33 -31.88
N GLN A 132 16.14 35.67 -32.15
CA GLN A 132 14.84 35.94 -31.55
C GLN A 132 14.66 35.11 -30.27
N ILE A 133 14.06 35.72 -29.26
CA ILE A 133 13.82 35.08 -27.96
C ILE A 133 12.49 34.32 -28.04
N PRO A 134 12.46 33.00 -27.83
CA PRO A 134 11.21 32.25 -27.75
C PRO A 134 10.50 32.48 -26.41
N PHE A 135 9.18 32.63 -26.44
CA PHE A 135 8.34 32.67 -25.25
C PHE A 135 7.11 31.77 -25.41
N LEU A 136 6.57 31.31 -24.28
CA LEU A 136 5.36 30.49 -24.24
C LEU A 136 4.12 31.39 -24.31
N ILE A 137 3.27 31.17 -25.32
CA ILE A 137 1.90 31.71 -25.35
C ILE A 137 1.00 30.85 -24.45
N ILE A 138 1.12 29.53 -24.57
CA ILE A 138 0.34 28.57 -23.79
C ILE A 138 1.30 27.63 -23.09
N SER A 139 1.33 27.72 -21.76
CA SER A 139 2.03 26.78 -20.91
C SER A 139 1.16 25.53 -20.67
N PRO A 140 1.76 24.32 -20.69
CA PRO A 140 1.03 23.11 -20.35
C PRO A 140 0.55 23.16 -18.89
N LYS A 141 -0.60 22.56 -18.63
CA LYS A 141 -1.17 22.44 -17.29
C LYS A 141 -0.91 21.03 -16.74
N ASN A 142 -0.80 20.93 -15.43
CA ASN A 142 -0.80 19.64 -14.74
C ASN A 142 -2.16 18.96 -14.94
N LEU A 143 -2.14 17.69 -15.32
CA LEU A 143 -3.34 16.89 -15.55
C LEU A 143 -3.28 15.65 -14.64
N ILE A 144 -4.45 15.25 -14.14
CA ILE A 144 -4.67 13.97 -13.47
C ILE A 144 -5.53 13.16 -14.44
N ILE A 145 -5.06 11.97 -14.83
CA ILE A 145 -5.75 11.09 -15.79
C ILE A 145 -6.01 9.72 -15.17
N ASP A 146 -7.06 9.05 -15.63
CA ASP A 146 -7.36 7.68 -15.26
C ASP A 146 -6.70 6.68 -16.22
N TYR A 147 -6.58 5.42 -15.79
CA TYR A 147 -5.95 4.37 -16.59
C TYR A 147 -6.76 4.10 -17.86
N GLY A 148 -6.09 4.17 -19.02
CA GLY A 148 -6.68 3.93 -20.34
C GLY A 148 -7.00 5.19 -21.15
N ASP A 149 -6.85 6.38 -20.54
CA ASP A 149 -7.08 7.65 -21.22
C ASP A 149 -5.95 8.02 -22.18
N SER A 150 -6.30 8.62 -23.32
CA SER A 150 -5.33 9.21 -24.25
C SER A 150 -4.91 10.60 -23.75
N LEU A 151 -3.63 10.81 -23.50
CA LEU A 151 -3.07 12.10 -23.08
C LEU A 151 -2.68 12.96 -24.29
N GLN A 152 -3.06 14.25 -24.28
CA GLN A 152 -2.52 15.27 -25.18
C GLN A 152 -2.13 16.52 -24.39
N LEU A 153 -0.84 16.85 -24.34
CA LEU A 153 -0.34 18.09 -23.76
C LEU A 153 -0.30 19.17 -24.85
N ILE A 154 -0.87 20.34 -24.58
CA ILE A 154 -0.86 21.48 -25.51
C ILE A 154 0.12 22.53 -25.01
N CYS A 155 0.99 22.97 -25.91
CA CYS A 155 1.94 24.06 -25.70
C CYS A 155 2.01 24.90 -26.98
N GLN A 156 2.05 26.23 -26.84
CA GLN A 156 2.21 27.15 -27.96
C GLN A 156 3.31 28.16 -27.66
N THR A 157 4.13 28.46 -28.66
CA THR A 157 5.28 29.35 -28.56
C THR A 157 5.20 30.46 -29.61
N ASN A 158 5.86 31.58 -29.35
CA ASN A 158 6.12 32.61 -30.34
C ASN A 158 7.52 33.20 -30.16
N LEU A 159 7.98 33.98 -31.14
CA LEU A 159 9.30 34.60 -31.16
C LEU A 159 9.15 36.12 -31.02
N ILE A 160 9.98 36.73 -30.18
CA ILE A 160 10.11 38.20 -30.10
C ILE A 160 11.50 38.62 -30.58
N ASN A 161 11.56 39.71 -31.36
CA ASN A 161 12.84 40.34 -31.67
C ASN A 161 13.32 41.11 -30.44
N PRO A 162 14.57 40.96 -30.01
CA PRO A 162 15.10 41.71 -28.86
C PRO A 162 15.27 43.22 -29.12
N LEU A 163 14.94 43.72 -30.32
CA LEU A 163 15.09 45.11 -30.74
C LEU A 163 13.75 45.83 -30.97
N ASP A 164 12.62 45.13 -30.84
CA ASP A 164 11.26 45.70 -30.84
C ASP A 164 10.83 46.05 -29.39
#